data_AF-L0I9K3-F1
#
_entry.id   AF-L0I9K3-F1
#
_cell.length_a   1.000
_cell.length_b   1.000
_cell.length_c   1.000
_cell.angle_alpha   90.00
_cell.angle_beta   90.00
_cell.angle_gamma   90.00
#
_symmetry.space_group_name_H-M   'P 1'
#
loop_
_entity.id
_entity.type
_entity.pdbx_description
1 polymer ?
#
loop_
_entity_poly.entity_id
_entity_poly.type
_entity_poly.pdbx_seq_one_letter_code
_entity_poly.pdbx_strand_id
1 'polypeptide(L)' 'MNDSEAETVRQLYACETCGLVYARLEEPQTCRLCETALFVAVYPAPVDQ' A
#
# COMPACT_ATOMS: atom_id res chain seq x y z
N MET A 1 -27.13 -8.18 10.33
CA MET A 1 -26.64 -6.79 10.27
C MET A 1 -25.14 -6.90 10.17
N ASN A 2 -24.71 -6.74 8.93
CA ASN A 2 -23.38 -6.49 8.38
C ASN A 2 -22.20 -6.76 9.33
N ASP A 3 -21.50 -7.85 9.03
CA ASP A 3 -20.06 -7.98 9.22
C ASP A 3 -19.36 -6.76 8.60
N SER A 4 -19.33 -5.65 9.33
CA SER A 4 -18.34 -4.61 9.15
C SER A 4 -17.03 -5.18 9.69
N GLU A 5 -16.50 -6.18 8.98
CA GLU A 5 -15.09 -6.49 9.05
C GLU A 5 -14.40 -5.16 8.78
N ALA A 6 -13.65 -4.67 9.77
CA ALA A 6 -12.79 -3.53 9.59
C ALA A 6 -11.80 -3.93 8.50
N GLU A 7 -12.17 -3.71 7.23
CA GLU A 7 -11.30 -3.74 6.07
C GLU A 7 -10.21 -2.75 6.39
N THR A 8 -9.17 -3.26 7.02
CA THR A 8 -8.04 -2.46 7.41
C THR A 8 -7.36 -2.16 6.10
N VAL A 9 -7.72 -1.02 5.50
CA VAL A 9 -7.30 -0.63 4.15
C VAL A 9 -5.78 -0.69 4.13
N ARG A 10 -5.25 -1.76 3.54
CA ARG A 10 -3.81 -1.92 3.34
C ARG A 10 -3.44 -1.03 2.18
N GLN A 11 -2.83 0.11 2.47
CA GLN A 11 -2.25 0.96 1.45
C GLN A 11 -1.04 0.23 0.86
N LEU A 12 -0.93 0.24 -0.45
CA LEU A 12 0.24 -0.24 -1.15
C LEU A 12 1.18 0.95 -1.39
N TYR A 13 2.47 0.71 -1.21
CA TYR A 13 3.52 1.69 -1.46
C TYR A 13 4.55 1.09 -2.38
N ALA A 14 4.97 1.84 -3.39
CA ALA A 14 5.94 1.39 -4.37
C ALA A 14 7.17 2.28 -4.38
N CYS A 15 8.32 1.68 -4.66
CA CYS A 15 9.56 2.41 -4.94
C CYS A 15 9.66 2.69 -6.44
N GLU A 16 9.82 3.95 -6.84
CA GLU A 16 10.00 4.31 -8.25
C GLU A 16 11.34 3.84 -8.82
N THR A 17 12.36 3.68 -7.97
CA THR A 17 13.72 3.32 -8.38
C THR A 17 13.87 1.83 -8.64
N CYS A 18 13.36 0.97 -7.76
CA CYS A 18 13.50 -0.48 -7.88
C CYS A 18 12.20 -1.26 -8.11
N GLY A 19 11.03 -0.60 -8.03
CA GLY A 19 9.73 -1.24 -8.22
C GLY A 19 9.27 -2.12 -7.05
N LEU A 20 9.97 -2.12 -5.92
CA LEU A 20 9.58 -2.92 -4.75
C LEU A 20 8.26 -2.39 -4.15
N VAL A 21 7.31 -3.29 -3.89
CA VAL A 21 5.98 -2.98 -3.35
C VAL A 21 5.85 -3.44 -1.91
N TYR A 22 5.27 -2.59 -1.07
CA TYR A 22 4.99 -2.84 0.34
C TYR A 22 3.48 -2.73 0.58
N ALA A 23 2.89 -3.75 1.20
CA ALA A 23 1.54 -3.69 1.73
C ALA A 23 1.59 -3.38 3.23
N ARG A 24 1.28 -2.14 3.61
CA ARG A 24 1.33 -1.68 5.00
C ARG A 24 0.11 -0.83 5.33
N LEU A 25 -0.18 -0.71 6.62
CA LEU A 25 -1.24 0.16 7.13
C LEU A 25 -0.79 1.61 7.31
N GLU A 26 0.52 1.82 7.37
CA GLU A 26 1.15 3.12 7.62
C GLU A 26 2.14 3.43 6.50
N GLU A 27 2.30 4.72 6.22
CA GLU A 27 3.19 5.23 5.18
C GLU A 27 4.67 4.93 5.49
N PRO A 28 5.30 4.02 4.72
CA PRO A 28 6.73 3.81 4.82
C PRO A 28 7.44 4.99 4.14
N GLN A 29 8.30 5.68 4.90
CA GLN A 29 9.00 6.88 4.42
C GLN A 29 10.03 6.56 3.32
N THR A 30 10.67 5.39 3.35
CA THR A 30 11.77 5.05 2.42
C THR A 30 11.83 3.56 2.05
N CYS A 31 12.32 3.28 0.84
CA CYS A 31 12.63 1.95 0.35
C CYS A 31 13.86 1.40 1.07
N ARG A 32 13.77 0.19 1.62
CA ARG A 32 14.91 -0.44 2.32
C ARG A 32 16.11 -0.82 1.43
N LEU A 33 15.91 -0.82 0.10
CA LEU A 33 16.93 -1.22 -0.87
C LEU A 33 17.65 -0.03 -1.47
N CYS A 34 16.89 1.00 -1.82
CA CYS A 34 17.39 2.17 -2.55
C CYS A 34 17.42 3.43 -1.69
N GLU A 35 16.91 3.35 -0.46
CA GLU A 35 16.80 4.46 0.51
C GLU A 35 16.02 5.67 -0.03
N THR A 36 15.29 5.47 -1.13
CA THR A 36 14.49 6.47 -1.83
C THR A 36 13.08 6.54 -1.28
N ALA A 37 12.43 7.69 -1.40
CA ALA A 37 11.04 7.86 -0.97
C ALA A 37 10.10 6.85 -1.67
N LEU A 38 9.12 6.35 -0.92
CA LEU A 38 8.06 5.50 -1.48
C LEU A 38 6.86 6.39 -1.81
N PHE A 39 6.14 6.03 -2.86
CA PHE A 39 4.90 6.69 -3.22
C PHE A 39 3.71 5.76 -2.98
N VAL A 40 2.56 6.33 -2.63
CA VAL A 40 1.32 5.57 -2.46
C VAL A 40 0.91 5.00 -3.83
N ALA A 41 0.97 3.69 -3.96
CA ALA A 41 0.39 2.95 -5.06
C ALA A 41 -1.08 2.68 -4.70
N VAL A 42 -1.96 3.67 -4.83
CA VAL A 42 -3.40 3.44 -4.66
C VAL A 42 -3.83 2.52 -5.81
N TYR A 43 -4.06 1.24 -5.53
CA TYR A 43 -4.82 0.40 -6.44
C TYR A 43 -6.30 0.76 -6.29
N PRO A 44 -6.98 1.25 -7.33
CA PRO A 44 -8.42 1.27 -7.32
C PRO A 44 -8.91 -0.14 -7.62
N ALA A 45 -9.45 -0.83 -6.63
CA ALA A 45 -10.55 -1.76 -6.85
C ALA A 45 -11.21 -2.06 -5.50
N PRO A 46 -12.37 -1.47 -5.19
CA PRO A 46 -13.41 -2.31 -4.60
C PRO A 46 -13.52 -3.55 -5.47
N VAL A 47 -13.30 -4.72 -4.89
CA VAL A 47 -13.71 -5.98 -5.52
C VAL A 47 -15.24 -5.97 -5.47
N ASP A 48 -15.84 -5.36 -6.49
CA ASP A 48 -17.27 -5.50 -6.75
C ASP A 48 -17.47 -6.95 -7.22
N GLN A 49 -17.98 -7.80 -6.31
CA GLN A 49 -18.51 -9.14 -6.62
C GLN A 49 -20.04 -9.11 -6.56
#